data_AF-A0AB38XRI4-F1
#
_entry.id   AF-A0AB38XRI4-F1
#
_cell.length_a   1.000
_cell.length_b   1.000
_cell.length_c   1.000
_cell.angle_alpha   90.00
_cell.angle_beta   90.00
_cell.angle_gamma   90.00
#
_symmetry.space_group_name_H-M   'P 1'
#
loop_
_entity.id
_entity.type
_entity.pdbx_description
1 polymer ?
#
loop_
_entity_poly.entity_id
_entity_poly.type
_entity_poly.pdbx_seq_one_letter_code
_entity_poly.pdbx_strand_id
1 'polypeptide(L)'
;MMLESVGSEDFVLTISCQDRPGIVHEVTGAIARAGGNVVQSQQFGDPDTGLFFMRVEICSDQGKDVLEGEVSKVAGEFSMQWNLYRAGERVRTILMVSKEGHCLADLLYRQDFQGLPIEVVAVVGNHPDLAPIAQFHSVLFICKPVTKINKAQVEAELLDLIESENVQLLVLARYMQILSDDICRKLAGAVINIHHSFLPSFKGARPYAQAHHRGVKLIGATAHYVTADLDEGPIIEQDVTRVDHADSTKDMVALGQDVERRVLARAVQFHAEHRVLLNGDRTVVFS
;
A
#
# COMPACT_ATOMS: atom_id res chain seq x y z
N MET A 1 -16.83 -7.77 42.94
CA MET A 1 -16.49 -6.94 41.77
C MET A 1 -15.24 -7.51 41.17
N MET A 2 -15.40 -8.34 40.13
CA MET A 2 -14.29 -8.64 39.24
C MET A 2 -14.03 -7.35 38.46
N LEU A 3 -12.84 -6.77 38.64
CA LEU A 3 -12.34 -5.77 37.70
C LEU A 3 -12.14 -6.52 36.39
N GLU A 4 -12.97 -6.24 35.39
CA GLU A 4 -12.65 -6.60 34.01
C GLU A 4 -11.29 -5.97 33.71
N SER A 5 -10.27 -6.80 33.49
CA SER A 5 -9.01 -6.31 32.95
C SER A 5 -9.34 -5.79 31.55
N VAL A 6 -9.36 -4.47 31.37
CA VAL A 6 -9.32 -3.87 30.04
C VAL A 6 -8.09 -4.48 29.37
N GLY A 7 -8.31 -5.28 28.33
CA GLY A 7 -7.23 -5.97 27.64
C GLY A 7 -6.26 -4.94 27.07
N SER A 8 -4.96 -5.20 27.18
CA SER A 8 -3.94 -4.35 26.58
C SER A 8 -4.18 -4.27 25.07
N GLU A 9 -4.32 -3.06 24.55
CA GLU A 9 -4.49 -2.78 23.12
C GLU A 9 -3.17 -2.32 22.52
N ASP A 10 -2.86 -2.80 21.33
CA ASP A 10 -1.71 -2.37 20.56
C ASP A 10 -2.14 -1.32 19.52
N PHE A 11 -1.31 -0.29 19.33
CA PHE A 11 -1.55 0.83 18.41
C PHE A 11 -0.30 1.12 17.58
N VAL A 12 -0.50 1.71 16.41
CA VAL A 12 0.58 2.26 15.58
C VAL A 12 0.34 3.76 15.39
N LEU A 13 1.28 4.56 15.88
CA LEU A 13 1.34 6.00 15.65
C LEU A 13 2.31 6.28 14.50
N THR A 14 1.84 7.02 13.49
CA THR A 14 2.69 7.59 12.44
C THR A 14 2.65 9.10 12.51
N ILE A 15 3.80 9.75 12.34
CA ILE A 15 3.89 11.22 12.30
C ILE A 15 4.84 11.68 11.19
N SER A 16 4.55 12.85 10.64
CA SER A 16 5.47 13.63 9.81
C SER A 16 5.34 15.13 10.08
N CYS A 17 6.46 15.83 10.24
CA CYS A 17 6.50 17.28 10.47
C CYS A 17 7.85 17.89 10.05
N GLN A 18 8.02 19.21 10.20
CA GLN A 18 9.32 19.84 10.03
C GLN A 18 10.26 19.40 11.16
N ASP A 19 11.47 18.96 10.80
CA ASP A 19 12.46 18.51 11.78
C ASP A 19 12.94 19.66 12.66
N ARG A 20 12.91 19.42 13.98
CA ARG A 20 13.44 20.32 15.00
C ARG A 20 13.65 19.56 16.33
N PRO A 21 14.55 20.04 17.20
CA PRO A 21 14.76 19.44 18.51
C PRO A 21 13.46 19.31 19.33
N GLY A 22 13.33 18.21 20.08
CA GLY A 22 12.24 17.99 21.02
C GLY A 22 11.10 17.09 20.52
N ILE A 23 10.99 16.81 19.22
CA ILE A 23 9.89 15.99 18.65
C ILE A 23 9.78 14.63 19.36
N VAL A 24 10.89 13.87 19.39
CA VAL A 24 10.92 12.53 19.99
C VAL A 24 10.57 12.57 21.47
N HIS A 25 11.06 13.59 22.20
CA HIS A 25 10.79 13.74 23.63
C HIS A 25 9.30 14.00 23.88
N GLU A 26 8.70 14.94 23.16
CA GLU A 26 7.29 15.30 23.36
C GLU A 26 6.34 14.17 22.94
N VAL A 27 6.63 13.48 21.83
CA VAL A 27 5.83 12.34 21.36
C VAL A 27 5.88 11.20 22.36
N THR A 28 7.07 10.77 22.78
CA THR A 28 7.21 9.69 23.76
C THR A 28 6.67 10.08 25.14
N GLY A 29 6.80 11.35 25.52
CA GLY A 29 6.20 11.91 26.73
C GLY A 29 4.68 11.90 26.68
N ALA A 30 4.06 12.23 25.55
CA ALA A 30 2.61 12.16 25.36
C ALA A 30 2.09 10.72 25.46
N ILE A 31 2.79 9.76 24.83
CA ILE A 31 2.47 8.33 24.94
C ILE A 31 2.52 7.89 26.41
N ALA A 32 3.57 8.26 27.14
CA ALA A 32 3.71 7.92 28.56
C ALA A 32 2.62 8.56 29.44
N ARG A 33 2.25 9.83 29.19
CA ARG A 33 1.15 10.52 29.90
C ARG A 33 -0.20 9.86 29.67
N ALA A 34 -0.41 9.32 28.47
CA ALA A 34 -1.59 8.53 28.11
C ALA A 34 -1.54 7.09 28.67
N GLY A 35 -0.54 6.71 29.45
CA GLY A 35 -0.41 5.37 30.02
C GLY A 35 0.03 4.30 29.01
N GLY A 36 0.55 4.70 27.85
CA GLY A 36 1.10 3.81 26.84
C GLY A 36 2.58 3.49 27.07
N ASN A 37 2.99 2.30 26.65
CA ASN A 37 4.38 1.86 26.57
C ASN A 37 4.82 1.73 25.11
N VAL A 38 6.02 2.20 24.79
CA VAL A 38 6.60 2.05 23.45
C VAL A 38 7.17 0.64 23.28
N VAL A 39 6.65 -0.10 22.31
CA VAL A 39 7.09 -1.46 21.96
C VAL A 39 8.20 -1.40 20.90
N GLN A 40 7.96 -0.62 19.84
CA GLN A 40 8.93 -0.39 18.77
C GLN A 40 8.88 1.09 18.37
N SER A 41 10.03 1.66 18.03
CA SER A 41 10.12 3.03 17.55
C SER A 41 11.17 3.14 16.46
N GLN A 42 10.79 3.78 15.36
CA GLN A 42 11.68 4.12 14.27
C GLN A 42 11.44 5.56 13.85
N GLN A 43 12.50 6.23 13.44
CA GLN A 43 12.46 7.62 13.03
C GLN A 43 13.45 7.88 11.92
N PHE A 44 13.16 8.88 11.11
CA PHE A 44 14.00 9.32 10.01
C PHE A 44 13.85 10.83 9.83
N GLY A 45 14.94 11.57 9.94
CA GLY A 45 15.02 12.96 9.51
C GLY A 45 15.62 13.00 8.11
N ASP A 46 14.90 13.60 7.16
CA ASP A 46 15.36 13.78 5.79
C ASP A 46 16.06 15.15 5.65
N PRO A 47 17.39 15.19 5.45
CA PRO A 47 18.11 16.45 5.27
C PRO A 47 17.72 17.20 3.99
N ASP A 48 17.20 16.53 2.96
CA ASP A 48 16.87 17.15 1.67
C ASP A 48 15.59 17.99 1.77
N THR A 49 14.59 17.47 2.47
CA THR A 49 13.28 18.13 2.64
C THR A 49 13.15 18.86 3.97
N GLY A 50 14.02 18.54 4.93
CA GLY A 50 13.92 19.00 6.31
C GLY A 50 12.75 18.38 7.08
N LEU A 51 12.12 17.34 6.55
CA LEU A 51 11.02 16.64 7.21
C LEU A 51 11.54 15.56 8.16
N PHE A 52 10.82 15.38 9.25
CA PHE A 52 10.99 14.31 10.22
C PHE A 52 9.80 13.35 10.13
N PHE A 53 10.09 12.06 10.15
CA PHE A 53 9.12 10.97 10.10
C PHE A 53 9.35 10.04 11.30
N MET A 54 8.29 9.53 11.90
CA MET A 54 8.40 8.54 12.96
C MET A 54 7.21 7.58 12.96
N ARG A 55 7.50 6.31 13.22
CA ARG A 55 6.53 5.24 13.43
C ARG A 55 6.77 4.62 14.80
N VAL A 56 5.72 4.53 15.61
CA VAL A 56 5.78 4.01 16.97
C VAL A 56 4.70 2.97 17.17
N GLU A 57 5.10 1.77 17.59
CA GLU A 57 4.17 0.76 18.10
C GLU A 57 4.01 0.94 19.60
N ILE A 58 2.78 1.01 20.05
CA ILE A 58 2.40 1.39 21.41
C ILE A 58 1.52 0.28 21.98
N CYS A 59 1.86 -0.22 23.15
CA CYS A 59 1.00 -1.11 23.95
C CYS A 59 0.39 -0.26 25.07
N SER A 60 -0.93 -0.29 25.23
CA SER A 60 -1.64 0.57 26.18
C SER A 60 -2.87 -0.13 26.75
N ASP A 61 -3.06 -0.04 28.06
CA ASP A 61 -4.29 -0.47 28.73
C ASP A 61 -5.37 0.63 28.72
N GLN A 62 -5.04 1.81 28.18
CA GLN A 62 -5.98 2.91 27.93
C GLN A 62 -6.52 2.84 26.51
N GLY A 63 -7.78 3.25 26.34
CA GLY A 63 -8.42 3.30 25.03
C GLY A 63 -7.83 4.36 24.10
N LYS A 64 -8.05 4.16 22.79
CA LYS A 64 -7.59 5.01 21.69
C LYS A 64 -7.75 6.51 21.96
N ASP A 65 -8.92 6.93 22.44
CA ASP A 65 -9.26 8.36 22.67
C ASP A 65 -8.31 9.06 23.64
N VAL A 66 -7.77 8.33 24.63
CA VAL A 66 -6.81 8.88 25.61
C VAL A 66 -5.47 9.16 24.94
N LEU A 67 -4.98 8.23 24.13
CA LEU A 67 -3.76 8.39 23.33
C LEU A 67 -3.92 9.53 22.32
N GLU A 68 -5.03 9.58 21.59
CA GLU A 68 -5.31 10.67 20.65
C GLU A 68 -5.37 12.04 21.35
N GLY A 69 -5.95 12.10 22.55
CA GLY A 69 -6.02 13.33 23.35
C GLY A 69 -4.64 13.89 23.75
N GLU A 70 -3.67 13.04 24.09
CA GLU A 70 -2.31 13.49 24.42
C GLU A 70 -1.47 13.76 23.16
N VAL A 71 -1.57 12.91 22.13
CA VAL A 71 -0.83 13.07 20.87
C VAL A 71 -1.28 14.34 20.12
N SER A 72 -2.58 14.66 20.10
CA SER A 72 -3.10 15.84 19.41
C SER A 72 -2.54 17.17 19.95
N LYS A 73 -2.23 17.25 21.25
CA LYS A 73 -1.59 18.42 21.87
C LYS A 73 -0.20 18.66 21.28
N VAL A 74 0.60 17.60 21.19
CA VAL A 74 1.94 17.64 20.60
C VAL A 74 1.87 17.88 19.10
N ALA A 75 0.92 17.24 18.41
CA ALA A 75 0.72 17.44 16.99
C ALA A 75 0.43 18.91 16.64
N GLY A 76 -0.37 19.61 17.46
CA GLY A 76 -0.63 21.04 17.29
C GLY A 76 0.63 21.90 17.44
N GLU A 77 1.46 21.62 18.45
CA GLU A 77 2.69 22.39 18.71
C GLU A 77 3.72 22.27 17.58
N PHE A 78 3.84 21.08 16.98
CA PHE A 78 4.82 20.80 15.92
C PHE A 78 4.22 20.83 14.52
N SER A 79 2.93 21.19 14.38
CA SER A 79 2.21 21.16 13.10
C SER A 79 2.33 19.79 12.39
N MET A 80 2.18 18.72 13.17
CA MET A 80 2.35 17.35 12.67
C MET A 80 1.15 16.91 11.84
N GLN A 81 1.42 16.23 10.74
CA GLN A 81 0.50 15.25 10.20
C GLN A 81 0.69 13.95 10.97
N TRP A 82 -0.39 13.34 11.44
CA TRP A 82 -0.31 12.12 12.23
C TRP A 82 -1.54 11.27 12.06
N ASN A 83 -1.39 9.97 12.31
CA ASN A 83 -2.48 9.02 12.40
C ASN A 83 -2.19 8.01 13.52
N LEU A 84 -3.24 7.64 14.25
CA LEU A 84 -3.21 6.56 15.24
C LEU A 84 -4.13 5.44 14.80
N TYR A 85 -3.55 4.27 14.58
CA TYR A 85 -4.23 3.06 14.14
C TYR A 85 -4.25 2.04 15.28
N ARG A 86 -5.31 1.22 15.35
CA ARG A 86 -5.25 0.01 16.19
C ARG A 86 -4.42 -1.03 15.46
N ALA A 87 -3.45 -1.62 16.13
CA ALA A 87 -2.68 -2.71 15.56
C ALA A 87 -3.58 -3.94 15.38
N GLY A 88 -3.39 -4.65 14.27
CA GLY A 88 -4.17 -5.84 13.93
C GLY A 88 -5.52 -5.57 13.25
N GLU A 89 -5.98 -4.31 13.14
CA GLU A 89 -7.09 -3.97 12.24
C GLU A 89 -6.66 -4.24 10.79
N ARG A 90 -7.47 -4.99 10.05
CA ARG A 90 -7.21 -5.30 8.64
C ARG A 90 -7.60 -4.11 7.78
N VAL A 91 -6.72 -3.73 6.85
CA VAL A 91 -7.00 -2.64 5.90
C VAL A 91 -8.01 -3.10 4.87
N ARG A 92 -9.18 -2.45 4.83
CA ARG A 92 -10.25 -2.76 3.87
C ARG A 92 -9.79 -2.40 2.47
N THR A 93 -9.72 -3.41 1.60
CA THR A 93 -9.00 -3.33 0.33
C THR A 93 -9.86 -3.77 -0.84
N ILE A 94 -9.80 -3.04 -1.96
CA ILE A 94 -10.28 -3.52 -3.26
C ILE A 94 -9.09 -3.92 -4.12
N LEU A 95 -9.19 -5.09 -4.76
CA LEU A 95 -8.23 -5.53 -5.77
C LEU A 95 -8.80 -5.28 -7.17
N MET A 96 -8.14 -4.49 -7.99
CA MET A 96 -8.49 -4.28 -9.39
C MET A 96 -7.63 -5.15 -10.31
N VAL A 97 -8.27 -5.81 -11.27
CA VAL A 97 -7.62 -6.82 -12.12
C VAL A 97 -8.07 -6.76 -13.57
N SER A 98 -7.20 -7.23 -14.48
CA SER A 98 -7.56 -7.47 -15.88
C SER A 98 -7.61 -8.98 -16.18
N LYS A 99 -6.70 -9.49 -17.01
CA LYS A 99 -6.71 -10.92 -17.41
C LYS A 99 -5.59 -11.73 -16.77
N GLU A 100 -4.56 -11.07 -16.26
CA GLU A 100 -3.43 -11.73 -15.62
C GLU A 100 -3.71 -11.92 -14.13
N GLY A 101 -3.79 -13.18 -13.68
CA GLY A 101 -4.27 -13.53 -12.34
C GLY A 101 -3.19 -13.78 -11.29
N HIS A 102 -1.90 -13.75 -11.63
CA HIS A 102 -0.82 -14.17 -10.73
C HIS A 102 -0.72 -13.30 -9.48
N CYS A 103 -0.82 -11.97 -9.60
CA CYS A 103 -0.84 -11.07 -8.46
C CYS A 103 -2.11 -11.21 -7.60
N LEU A 104 -3.28 -11.37 -8.24
CA LEU A 104 -4.54 -11.59 -7.54
C LEU A 104 -4.49 -12.86 -6.68
N ALA A 105 -4.09 -13.97 -7.28
CA ALA A 105 -4.01 -15.26 -6.61
C ALA A 105 -3.03 -15.21 -5.41
N ASP A 106 -1.89 -14.55 -5.57
CA ASP A 106 -0.89 -14.41 -4.51
C ASP A 106 -1.42 -13.58 -3.33
N LEU A 107 -2.03 -12.41 -3.58
CA LEU A 107 -2.58 -11.56 -2.52
C LEU A 107 -3.71 -12.24 -1.73
N LEU A 108 -4.65 -12.90 -2.44
CA LEU A 108 -5.75 -13.62 -1.79
C LEU A 108 -5.24 -14.80 -0.96
N TYR A 109 -4.29 -15.58 -1.49
CA TYR A 109 -3.66 -16.66 -0.73
C TYR A 109 -2.97 -16.16 0.54
N ARG A 110 -2.24 -15.04 0.45
CA ARG A 110 -1.55 -14.44 1.60
C ARG A 110 -2.51 -13.90 2.65
N GLN A 111 -3.61 -13.30 2.23
CA GLN A 111 -4.66 -12.85 3.14
C GLN A 111 -5.21 -14.02 3.96
N ASP A 112 -5.58 -15.11 3.28
CA ASP A 112 -6.30 -16.22 3.89
C ASP A 112 -5.37 -17.10 4.76
N PHE A 113 -4.13 -17.29 4.32
CA PHE A 113 -3.25 -18.34 4.87
C PHE A 113 -1.92 -17.83 5.41
N GLN A 114 -1.52 -16.58 5.13
CA GLN A 114 -0.22 -16.03 5.58
C GLN A 114 -0.33 -14.76 6.43
N GLY A 115 -1.54 -14.35 6.79
CA GLY A 115 -1.74 -13.22 7.71
C GLY A 115 -1.44 -11.85 7.11
N LEU A 116 -1.51 -11.69 5.78
CA LEU A 116 -1.45 -10.35 5.17
C LEU A 116 -2.59 -9.48 5.75
N PRO A 117 -2.30 -8.31 6.36
CA PRO A 117 -3.26 -7.57 7.19
C PRO A 117 -4.22 -6.71 6.35
N ILE A 118 -4.81 -7.32 5.32
CA ILE A 118 -5.86 -6.73 4.51
C ILE A 118 -7.15 -7.54 4.65
N GLU A 119 -8.27 -6.88 4.39
CA GLU A 119 -9.57 -7.49 4.17
C GLU A 119 -10.02 -7.12 2.75
N VAL A 120 -9.97 -8.08 1.83
CA VAL A 120 -10.39 -7.87 0.45
C VAL A 120 -11.91 -7.91 0.39
N VAL A 121 -12.52 -6.73 0.32
CA VAL A 121 -13.98 -6.57 0.29
C VAL A 121 -14.58 -6.92 -1.07
N ALA A 122 -13.82 -6.66 -2.15
CA ALA A 122 -14.19 -6.99 -3.50
C ALA A 122 -12.97 -7.08 -4.43
N VAL A 123 -13.12 -7.89 -5.47
CA VAL A 123 -12.27 -7.89 -6.65
C VAL A 123 -13.05 -7.24 -7.79
N VAL A 124 -12.52 -6.17 -8.38
CA VAL A 124 -13.14 -5.45 -9.50
C VAL A 124 -12.36 -5.74 -10.78
N GLY A 125 -12.97 -6.45 -11.71
CA GLY A 125 -12.36 -6.82 -12.99
C GLY A 125 -12.99 -6.10 -14.18
N ASN A 126 -12.19 -5.70 -15.17
CA ASN A 126 -12.73 -5.26 -16.48
C ASN A 126 -13.04 -6.44 -17.43
N HIS A 127 -12.77 -7.66 -16.99
CA HIS A 127 -13.06 -8.91 -17.68
C HIS A 127 -13.52 -9.98 -16.67
N PRO A 128 -14.33 -10.98 -17.08
CA PRO A 128 -14.81 -12.03 -16.18
C PRO A 128 -13.78 -13.13 -15.88
N ASP A 129 -12.65 -13.14 -16.59
CA ASP A 129 -11.66 -14.22 -16.63
C ASP A 129 -11.17 -14.67 -15.24
N LEU A 130 -11.09 -13.75 -14.27
CA LEU A 130 -10.54 -13.99 -12.93
C LEU A 130 -11.62 -14.20 -11.86
N ALA A 131 -12.91 -14.19 -12.22
CA ALA A 131 -13.99 -14.46 -11.27
C ALA A 131 -13.84 -15.82 -10.55
N PRO A 132 -13.41 -16.92 -11.20
CA PRO A 132 -13.20 -18.19 -10.49
C PRO A 132 -12.16 -18.12 -9.37
N ILE A 133 -11.13 -17.27 -9.50
CA ILE A 133 -10.10 -17.09 -8.46
C ILE A 133 -10.73 -16.42 -7.23
N ALA A 134 -11.45 -15.31 -7.42
CA ALA A 134 -12.11 -14.62 -6.32
C ALA A 134 -13.14 -15.52 -5.61
N GLN A 135 -13.92 -16.29 -6.39
CA GLN A 135 -14.90 -17.24 -5.86
C GLN A 135 -14.25 -18.34 -5.01
N PHE A 136 -13.09 -18.86 -5.42
CA PHE A 136 -12.35 -19.86 -4.64
C PHE A 136 -11.99 -19.35 -3.24
N HIS A 137 -11.64 -18.06 -3.14
CA HIS A 137 -11.34 -17.37 -1.88
C HIS A 137 -12.57 -16.76 -1.19
N SER A 138 -13.79 -17.07 -1.66
CA SER A 138 -15.05 -16.51 -1.12
C SER A 138 -15.13 -14.98 -1.13
N VAL A 139 -14.47 -14.33 -2.09
CA VAL A 139 -14.47 -12.88 -2.27
C VAL A 139 -15.44 -12.47 -3.39
N LEU A 140 -16.18 -11.37 -3.17
CA LEU A 140 -17.07 -10.78 -4.16
C LEU A 140 -16.29 -10.39 -5.43
N PHE A 141 -16.73 -10.85 -6.59
CA PHE A 141 -16.20 -10.41 -7.88
C PHE A 141 -17.21 -9.52 -8.62
N ILE A 142 -16.78 -8.31 -8.97
CA ILE A 142 -17.59 -7.34 -9.72
C ILE A 142 -16.95 -7.16 -11.10
N CYS A 143 -17.65 -7.60 -12.14
CA CYS A 143 -17.21 -7.40 -13.53
C CYS A 143 -17.76 -6.08 -14.09
N LYS A 144 -16.89 -5.13 -14.42
CA LYS A 144 -17.23 -3.83 -15.02
C LYS A 144 -16.43 -3.63 -16.31
N PRO A 145 -16.93 -4.10 -17.47
CA PRO A 145 -16.26 -3.87 -18.74
C PRO A 145 -16.05 -2.37 -19.01
N VAL A 146 -14.81 -1.99 -19.34
CA VAL A 146 -14.43 -0.59 -19.57
C VAL A 146 -14.26 -0.34 -21.07
N THR A 147 -14.88 0.74 -21.53
CA THR A 147 -14.78 1.32 -22.87
C THR A 147 -14.52 2.81 -22.73
N LYS A 148 -14.12 3.47 -23.82
CA LYS A 148 -13.91 4.94 -23.80
C LYS A 148 -15.18 5.72 -23.42
N ILE A 149 -16.37 5.19 -23.72
CA ILE A 149 -17.64 5.89 -23.53
C ILE A 149 -18.13 5.76 -22.08
N ASN A 150 -17.96 4.59 -21.45
CA ASN A 150 -18.47 4.33 -20.11
C ASN A 150 -17.43 4.46 -18.99
N LYS A 151 -16.16 4.78 -19.30
CA LYS A 151 -15.08 4.88 -18.30
C LYS A 151 -15.45 5.77 -17.11
N ALA A 152 -15.97 6.98 -17.37
CA ALA A 152 -16.35 7.92 -16.31
C ALA A 152 -17.45 7.37 -15.40
N GLN A 153 -18.41 6.63 -15.97
CA GLN A 153 -19.46 5.97 -15.18
C GLN A 153 -18.88 4.83 -14.33
N VAL A 154 -18.02 3.99 -14.91
CA VAL A 154 -17.40 2.87 -14.17
C VAL A 154 -16.53 3.39 -13.01
N GLU A 155 -15.79 4.47 -13.23
CA GLU A 155 -14.99 5.11 -12.18
C GLU A 155 -15.85 5.76 -11.09
N ALA A 156 -17.01 6.33 -11.43
CA ALA A 156 -17.97 6.83 -10.45
C ALA A 156 -18.53 5.69 -9.58
N GLU A 157 -18.96 4.58 -10.20
CA GLU A 157 -19.43 3.40 -9.47
C GLU A 157 -18.35 2.78 -8.58
N LEU A 158 -17.07 2.89 -8.97
CA LEU A 158 -15.94 2.47 -8.13
C LEU A 158 -15.79 3.37 -6.90
N LEU A 159 -15.92 4.69 -7.05
CA LEU A 159 -15.88 5.62 -5.92
C LEU A 159 -17.04 5.39 -4.95
N ASP A 160 -18.25 5.16 -5.47
CA ASP A 160 -19.43 4.84 -4.65
C ASP A 160 -19.18 3.58 -3.82
N LEU A 161 -18.57 2.55 -4.41
CA LEU A 161 -18.20 1.32 -3.71
C LEU A 161 -17.13 1.55 -2.65
N ILE A 162 -16.11 2.35 -2.96
CA ILE A 162 -15.04 2.71 -2.02
C ILE A 162 -15.63 3.41 -0.79
N GLU A 163 -16.54 4.36 -0.99
CA GLU A 163 -17.19 5.09 0.09
C GLU A 163 -18.13 4.18 0.89
N SER A 164 -19.02 3.42 0.23
CA SER A 164 -20.01 2.57 0.91
C SER A 164 -19.37 1.46 1.74
N GLU A 165 -18.26 0.91 1.27
CA GLU A 165 -17.54 -0.18 1.93
C GLU A 165 -16.40 0.29 2.82
N ASN A 166 -16.22 1.61 3.01
CA ASN A 166 -15.11 2.20 3.79
C ASN A 166 -13.74 1.64 3.37
N VAL A 167 -13.49 1.58 2.06
CA VAL A 167 -12.25 1.05 1.51
C VAL A 167 -11.12 2.04 1.75
N GLN A 168 -10.03 1.52 2.29
CA GLN A 168 -8.85 2.29 2.68
C GLN A 168 -7.71 2.14 1.66
N LEU A 169 -7.69 1.03 0.92
CA LEU A 169 -6.65 0.72 -0.06
C LEU A 169 -7.24 0.18 -1.36
N LEU A 170 -6.80 0.74 -2.49
CA LEU A 170 -7.03 0.20 -3.82
C LEU A 170 -5.72 -0.39 -4.36
N VAL A 171 -5.74 -1.65 -4.81
CA VAL A 171 -4.55 -2.31 -5.38
C VAL A 171 -4.79 -2.67 -6.83
N LEU A 172 -3.98 -2.11 -7.74
CA LEU A 172 -3.98 -2.43 -9.16
C LEU A 172 -3.12 -3.68 -9.39
N ALA A 173 -3.69 -4.86 -9.17
CA ALA A 173 -3.04 -6.15 -9.38
C ALA A 173 -3.01 -6.50 -10.88
N ARG A 174 -2.13 -5.82 -11.63
CA ARG A 174 -2.03 -5.85 -13.10
C ARG A 174 -3.34 -5.46 -13.79
N TYR A 175 -3.94 -4.39 -13.28
CA TYR A 175 -5.05 -3.71 -13.96
C TYR A 175 -4.53 -2.88 -15.14
N MET A 176 -5.03 -3.14 -16.35
CA MET A 176 -4.48 -2.59 -17.59
C MET A 176 -5.18 -1.33 -18.09
N GLN A 177 -6.09 -0.74 -17.31
CA GLN A 177 -6.70 0.55 -17.66
C GLN A 177 -6.05 1.64 -16.82
N ILE A 178 -5.76 2.76 -17.48
CA ILE A 178 -5.27 3.98 -16.84
C ILE A 178 -6.43 4.56 -16.01
N LEU A 179 -6.22 4.84 -14.73
CA LEU A 179 -7.18 5.58 -13.90
C LEU A 179 -7.22 7.05 -14.33
N SER A 180 -8.37 7.72 -14.23
CA SER A 180 -8.42 9.17 -14.47
C SER A 180 -7.72 9.98 -13.38
N ASP A 181 -7.27 11.18 -13.73
CA ASP A 181 -6.66 12.14 -12.81
C ASP A 181 -7.56 12.47 -11.61
N ASP A 182 -8.89 12.39 -11.78
CA ASP A 182 -9.84 12.60 -10.69
C ASP A 182 -9.72 11.51 -9.62
N ILE A 183 -9.69 10.24 -10.05
CA ILE A 183 -9.48 9.09 -9.15
C ILE A 183 -8.12 9.18 -8.48
N CYS A 184 -7.05 9.46 -9.23
CA CYS A 184 -5.69 9.56 -8.69
C CYS A 184 -5.58 10.63 -7.61
N ARG A 185 -6.28 11.77 -7.76
CA ARG A 185 -6.28 12.85 -6.75
C ARG A 185 -7.13 12.53 -5.53
N LYS A 186 -8.32 11.97 -5.72
CA LYS A 186 -9.23 11.61 -4.61
C LYS A 186 -8.65 10.51 -3.71
N LEU A 187 -7.88 9.60 -4.30
CA LEU A 187 -7.28 8.44 -3.63
C LEU A 187 -5.76 8.59 -3.48
N ALA A 188 -5.23 9.83 -3.44
CA ALA A 188 -3.80 10.07 -3.33
C ALA A 188 -3.23 9.38 -2.08
N GLY A 189 -2.17 8.57 -2.27
CA GLY A 189 -1.57 7.77 -1.20
C GLY A 189 -2.35 6.50 -0.80
N ALA A 190 -3.47 6.20 -1.45
CA ALA A 190 -4.33 5.05 -1.16
C ALA A 190 -4.51 4.09 -2.37
N VAL A 191 -3.73 4.29 -3.44
CA VAL A 191 -3.72 3.39 -4.61
C VAL A 191 -2.32 2.86 -4.86
N ILE A 192 -2.13 1.54 -4.78
CA ILE A 192 -0.86 0.86 -5.07
C ILE A 192 -0.97 0.18 -6.43
N ASN A 193 0.02 0.40 -7.30
CA ASN A 193 0.15 -0.30 -8.57
C ASN A 193 1.40 -1.17 -8.62
N ILE A 194 1.34 -2.26 -9.39
CA ILE A 194 2.52 -3.05 -9.76
C ILE A 194 2.87 -2.81 -11.24
N HIS A 195 4.03 -2.21 -11.46
CA HIS A 195 4.61 -2.06 -12.78
C HIS A 195 5.60 -3.19 -13.05
N HIS A 196 5.49 -3.83 -14.21
CA HIS A 196 6.20 -5.06 -14.60
C HIS A 196 7.57 -4.77 -15.26
N SER A 197 8.20 -3.70 -14.80
CA SER A 197 9.56 -3.31 -15.15
C SER A 197 10.24 -2.70 -13.92
N PHE A 198 11.56 -2.72 -13.92
CA PHE A 198 12.36 -2.00 -12.92
C PHE A 198 12.45 -0.53 -13.33
N LEU A 199 11.50 0.28 -12.84
CA LEU A 199 11.47 1.71 -13.13
C LEU A 199 12.80 2.38 -12.70
N PRO A 200 13.31 3.35 -13.48
CA PRO A 200 12.67 4.02 -14.61
C PRO A 200 12.86 3.34 -15.99
N SER A 201 13.44 2.12 -16.03
CA SER A 201 13.73 1.44 -17.31
C SER A 201 12.48 0.76 -17.89
N PHE A 202 12.33 0.78 -19.22
CA PHE A 202 11.28 0.08 -19.97
C PHE A 202 9.83 0.50 -19.62
N LYS A 203 9.56 1.81 -19.56
CA LYS A 203 8.19 2.36 -19.47
C LYS A 203 7.34 1.96 -20.70
N GLY A 204 6.02 1.95 -20.52
CA GLY A 204 5.06 1.71 -21.59
C GLY A 204 4.84 0.23 -21.95
N ALA A 205 4.44 -0.05 -23.19
CA ALA A 205 3.92 -1.36 -23.58
C ALA A 205 5.02 -2.43 -23.75
N ARG A 206 4.73 -3.67 -23.32
CA ARG A 206 5.53 -4.89 -23.54
C ARG A 206 6.99 -4.81 -23.05
N PRO A 207 7.25 -4.43 -21.78
CA PRO A 207 8.61 -4.24 -21.25
C PRO A 207 9.46 -5.52 -21.32
N TYR A 208 8.90 -6.72 -21.13
CA TYR A 208 9.68 -7.96 -21.27
C TYR A 208 10.19 -8.20 -22.70
N ALA A 209 9.44 -7.78 -23.73
CA ALA A 209 9.91 -7.85 -25.11
C ALA A 209 11.03 -6.83 -25.37
N GLN A 210 10.93 -5.63 -24.78
CA GLN A 210 11.98 -4.62 -24.82
C GLN A 210 13.25 -5.11 -24.11
N ALA A 211 13.10 -5.71 -22.93
CA ALA A 211 14.19 -6.29 -22.13
C ALA A 211 14.92 -7.42 -22.89
N HIS A 212 14.16 -8.34 -23.48
CA HIS A 212 14.70 -9.41 -24.33
C HIS A 212 15.46 -8.84 -25.54
N HIS A 213 14.85 -7.89 -26.28
CA HIS A 213 15.51 -7.25 -27.42
C HIS A 213 16.80 -6.54 -27.01
N ARG A 214 16.82 -5.91 -25.84
CA ARG A 214 18.00 -5.20 -25.31
C ARG A 214 19.07 -6.14 -24.75
N GLY A 215 18.74 -7.42 -24.52
CA GLY A 215 19.64 -8.44 -24.01
C GLY A 215 20.04 -8.23 -22.55
N VAL A 216 19.14 -7.69 -21.72
CA VAL A 216 19.42 -7.42 -20.30
C VAL A 216 19.81 -8.68 -19.53
N LYS A 217 20.40 -8.51 -18.34
CA LYS A 217 20.77 -9.61 -17.44
C LYS A 217 20.02 -9.60 -16.12
N LEU A 218 19.13 -8.62 -15.96
CA LEU A 218 18.21 -8.44 -14.86
C LEU A 218 16.91 -7.90 -15.44
N ILE A 219 15.80 -8.46 -14.97
CA ILE A 219 14.46 -7.88 -15.11
C ILE A 219 13.91 -7.65 -13.70
N GLY A 220 12.89 -6.81 -13.56
CA GLY A 220 12.34 -6.52 -12.24
C GLY A 220 10.94 -5.95 -12.31
N ALA A 221 10.42 -5.63 -11.14
CA ALA A 221 9.12 -4.99 -10.98
C ALA A 221 9.22 -3.89 -9.92
N THR A 222 8.30 -2.93 -10.02
CA THR A 222 8.20 -1.79 -9.11
C THR A 222 6.78 -1.66 -8.60
N ALA A 223 6.60 -1.69 -7.28
CA ALA A 223 5.36 -1.27 -6.65
C ALA A 223 5.48 0.21 -6.25
N HIS A 224 4.45 0.99 -6.56
CA HIS A 224 4.44 2.44 -6.32
C HIS A 224 3.02 2.93 -6.06
N TYR A 225 2.90 4.08 -5.40
CA TYR A 225 1.62 4.77 -5.33
C TYR A 225 1.24 5.34 -6.69
N VAL A 226 -0.05 5.34 -7.02
CA VAL A 226 -0.55 5.93 -8.27
C VAL A 226 -0.72 7.44 -8.12
N THR A 227 -0.26 8.16 -9.13
CA THR A 227 -0.41 9.61 -9.29
C THR A 227 -1.10 9.91 -10.63
N ALA A 228 -1.40 11.19 -10.90
CA ALA A 228 -1.87 11.60 -12.24
C ALA A 228 -0.80 11.38 -13.31
N ASP A 229 0.49 11.49 -12.94
CA ASP A 229 1.61 11.15 -13.80
C ASP A 229 1.79 9.63 -13.88
N LEU A 230 1.55 9.06 -15.07
CA LEU A 230 1.55 7.62 -15.30
C LEU A 230 2.93 7.00 -15.07
N ASP A 231 2.99 5.96 -14.22
CA ASP A 231 4.22 5.22 -13.86
C ASP A 231 5.32 6.10 -13.19
N GLU A 232 4.99 7.27 -12.64
CA GLU A 232 5.94 8.18 -11.97
C GLU A 232 5.69 8.37 -10.48
N GLY A 233 4.68 7.71 -9.92
CA GLY A 233 4.33 7.93 -8.52
C GLY A 233 5.37 7.38 -7.54
N PRO A 234 5.31 7.79 -6.26
CA PRO A 234 6.30 7.42 -5.25
C PRO A 234 6.50 5.91 -5.13
N ILE A 235 7.73 5.45 -5.36
CA ILE A 235 8.13 4.04 -5.29
C ILE A 235 8.04 3.56 -3.84
N ILE A 236 7.42 2.40 -3.63
CA ILE A 236 7.32 1.73 -2.32
C ILE A 236 8.34 0.58 -2.23
N GLU A 237 8.43 -0.24 -3.27
CA GLU A 237 9.26 -1.44 -3.28
C GLU A 237 9.70 -1.81 -4.69
N GLN A 238 10.89 -2.39 -4.82
CA GLN A 238 11.42 -2.92 -6.07
C GLN A 238 12.19 -4.22 -5.82
N ASP A 239 12.13 -5.13 -6.78
CA ASP A 239 12.96 -6.34 -6.77
C ASP A 239 13.34 -6.72 -8.20
N VAL A 240 14.38 -7.52 -8.33
CA VAL A 240 14.89 -7.99 -9.61
C VAL A 240 15.12 -9.49 -9.60
N THR A 241 15.14 -10.09 -10.77
CA THR A 241 15.62 -11.45 -10.98
C THR A 241 16.60 -11.50 -12.14
N ARG A 242 17.53 -12.45 -12.09
CA ARG A 242 18.50 -12.68 -13.15
C ARG A 242 17.83 -13.38 -14.33
N VAL A 243 18.21 -12.94 -15.53
CA VAL A 243 17.91 -13.60 -16.80
C VAL A 243 19.21 -13.71 -17.59
N ASP A 244 19.27 -14.65 -18.52
CA ASP A 244 20.40 -14.83 -19.43
C ASP A 244 19.98 -14.81 -20.91
N HIS A 245 20.89 -15.25 -21.78
CA HIS A 245 20.69 -15.19 -23.23
C HIS A 245 19.92 -16.40 -23.78
N ALA A 246 19.69 -17.43 -22.97
CA ALA A 246 18.87 -18.58 -23.30
C ALA A 246 17.38 -18.34 -23.00
N ASP A 247 17.07 -17.41 -22.10
CA ASP A 247 15.69 -17.04 -21.76
C ASP A 247 14.98 -16.38 -22.94
N SER A 248 13.88 -16.98 -23.38
CA SER A 248 12.99 -16.36 -24.36
C SER A 248 12.15 -15.24 -23.71
N THR A 249 11.44 -14.46 -24.53
CA THR A 249 10.50 -13.46 -24.01
C THR A 249 9.43 -14.10 -23.10
N LYS A 250 9.01 -15.34 -23.39
CA LYS A 250 8.02 -16.05 -22.58
C LYS A 250 8.59 -16.46 -21.21
N ASP A 251 9.85 -16.87 -21.17
CA ASP A 251 10.54 -17.24 -19.94
C ASP A 251 10.73 -16.00 -19.06
N MET A 252 11.14 -14.87 -19.66
CA MET A 252 11.23 -13.58 -18.96
C MET A 252 9.88 -13.12 -18.39
N VAL A 253 8.76 -13.34 -19.09
CA VAL A 253 7.42 -13.05 -18.56
C VAL A 253 7.13 -13.90 -17.33
N ALA A 254 7.38 -15.21 -17.38
CA ALA A 254 7.13 -16.11 -16.25
C ALA A 254 7.99 -15.74 -15.03
N LEU A 255 9.29 -15.51 -15.23
CA LEU A 255 10.20 -15.05 -14.18
C LEU A 255 9.79 -13.68 -13.63
N GLY A 256 9.33 -12.79 -14.50
CA GLY A 256 8.83 -11.48 -14.13
C GLY A 256 7.58 -11.53 -13.26
N GLN A 257 6.62 -12.41 -13.57
CA GLN A 257 5.42 -12.62 -12.77
C GLN A 257 5.74 -13.06 -11.33
N ASP A 258 6.84 -13.78 -11.11
CA ASP A 258 7.30 -14.12 -9.75
C ASP A 258 7.78 -12.88 -8.98
N VAL A 259 8.51 -12.00 -9.65
CA VAL A 259 8.99 -10.73 -9.07
C VAL A 259 7.80 -9.82 -8.75
N GLU A 260 6.87 -9.67 -9.69
CA GLU A 260 5.67 -8.84 -9.53
C GLU A 260 4.85 -9.24 -8.30
N ARG A 261 4.62 -10.55 -8.10
CA ARG A 261 3.89 -11.07 -6.93
C ARG A 261 4.55 -10.66 -5.62
N ARG A 262 5.85 -10.91 -5.48
CA ARG A 262 6.59 -10.62 -4.24
C ARG A 262 6.66 -9.13 -3.95
N VAL A 263 6.93 -8.31 -4.98
CA VAL A 263 7.04 -6.85 -4.85
C VAL A 263 5.70 -6.24 -4.46
N LEU A 264 4.61 -6.63 -5.12
CA LEU A 264 3.28 -6.13 -4.79
C LEU A 264 2.85 -6.55 -3.38
N ALA A 265 3.06 -7.82 -3.01
CA ALA A 265 2.70 -8.33 -1.69
C ALA A 265 3.43 -7.57 -0.57
N ARG A 266 4.73 -7.29 -0.73
CA ARG A 266 5.51 -6.48 0.23
C ARG A 266 5.00 -5.05 0.33
N ALA A 267 4.73 -4.40 -0.80
CA ALA A 267 4.22 -3.04 -0.78
C ALA A 267 2.85 -2.94 -0.08
N VAL A 268 1.95 -3.89 -0.35
CA VAL A 268 0.65 -3.98 0.33
C VAL A 268 0.83 -4.24 1.82
N GLN A 269 1.75 -5.14 2.20
CA GLN A 269 2.06 -5.42 3.59
C GLN A 269 2.59 -4.16 4.31
N PHE A 270 3.58 -3.48 3.74
CA PHE A 270 4.14 -2.27 4.33
C PHE A 270 3.11 -1.17 4.48
N HIS A 271 2.23 -0.99 3.49
CA HIS A 271 1.13 -0.05 3.60
C HIS A 271 0.17 -0.41 4.73
N ALA A 272 -0.26 -1.68 4.78
CA ALA A 272 -1.25 -2.15 5.75
C ALA A 272 -0.70 -2.21 7.18
N GLU A 273 0.62 -2.33 7.37
CA GLU A 273 1.31 -2.21 8.66
C GLU A 273 1.66 -0.76 9.03
N HIS A 274 1.21 0.22 8.23
CA HIS A 274 1.48 1.65 8.38
C HIS A 274 2.98 1.99 8.41
N ARG A 275 3.77 1.30 7.59
CA ARG A 275 5.23 1.45 7.48
C ARG A 275 5.66 2.42 6.38
N VAL A 276 4.75 2.82 5.50
CA VAL A 276 5.06 3.69 4.35
C VAL A 276 4.52 5.09 4.61
N LEU A 277 5.40 6.09 4.64
CA LEU A 277 5.04 7.51 4.71
C LEU A 277 5.48 8.23 3.43
N LEU A 278 4.63 9.09 2.89
CA LEU A 278 4.94 9.89 1.70
C LEU A 278 5.92 11.02 2.04
N ASN A 279 6.89 11.24 1.17
CA ASN A 279 7.88 12.31 1.27
C ASN A 279 8.07 12.96 -0.12
N GLY A 280 7.16 13.86 -0.48
CA GLY A 280 7.07 14.39 -1.84
C GLY A 280 6.88 13.25 -2.86
N ASP A 281 7.79 13.16 -3.82
CA ASP A 281 7.75 12.14 -4.88
C ASP A 281 8.41 10.81 -4.49
N ARG A 282 8.74 10.63 -3.20
CA ARG A 282 9.41 9.45 -2.65
C ARG A 282 8.63 8.90 -1.44
N THR A 283 9.07 7.75 -0.94
CA THR A 283 8.51 7.17 0.28
C THR A 283 9.61 6.92 1.31
N VAL A 284 9.22 6.96 2.58
CA VAL A 284 9.98 6.43 3.71
C VAL A 284 9.32 5.12 4.11
N VAL A 285 10.07 4.00 4.06
CA VAL A 285 9.57 2.67 4.41
C VAL A 285 10.29 2.18 5.67
N PHE A 286 9.56 2.08 6.79
CA PHE A 286 10.08 1.60 8.07
C PHE A 286 10.27 0.09 8.09
N SER A 287 11.26 -0.39 8.86
CA SER A 287 11.65 -1.81 8.97
C SER A 287 10.74 -2.67 9.85
#